data_AF-A0AAW2AU09-F1
#
_entry.id   AF-A0AAW2AU09-F1
#
_cell.length_a   1.000
_cell.length_b   1.000
_cell.length_c   1.000
_cell.angle_alpha   90.00
_cell.angle_beta   90.00
_cell.angle_gamma   90.00
#
_symmetry.space_group_name_H-M   'P 1'
#
loop_
_entity.id
_entity.type
_entity.pdbx_description
1 polymer ?
#
loop_
_entity_poly.entity_id
_entity_poly.type
_entity_poly.pdbx_seq_one_letter_code
_entity_poly.pdbx_strand_id
1 'polypeptide(L)'
;MDDRIRFYFDQGLTQTEIALCLSVIDNFHISVRHLRRRLSDLQLYRRRQYSDPERVVSFIASQLEGPGRLHGYRMMFERCRLNGLRLTREMVREVQLSLDPLGVEERRGRRLQEFLREDSTGTLHGPCVFQGTSPANQRIENYWMDMFKELQSTGDFTGDATDKCLIRFCFLSLIQDELDTVVNMWNNHRIRRSNGCDLQHGKPFLMYNLPELYQSKDYLNPVDAERLDVINHENVCLWKSDIPCDRDFYDLCILVMEENNLQPSAAATLSGTETLQKHSTTG
;
A
#
# COMPACT_ATOMS: atom_id res chain seq x y z
N MET A 1 27.40 9.46 30.44
CA MET A 1 27.41 10.19 29.14
C MET A 1 27.65 9.22 27.98
N ASP A 2 28.72 8.42 27.98
CA ASP A 2 29.01 7.48 26.88
C ASP A 2 27.94 6.40 26.70
N ASP A 3 27.37 5.87 27.80
CA ASP A 3 26.30 4.86 27.72
C ASP A 3 25.01 5.42 27.09
N ARG A 4 24.70 6.70 27.35
CA ARG A 4 23.59 7.41 26.70
C ARG A 4 23.88 7.67 25.22
N ILE A 5 25.12 8.04 24.89
CA ILE A 5 25.56 8.18 23.48
C ILE A 5 25.39 6.86 22.73
N ARG A 6 25.80 5.73 23.31
CA ARG A 6 25.60 4.38 22.74
C ARG A 6 24.13 4.05 22.56
N PHE A 7 23.33 4.23 23.60
CA PHE A 7 21.89 3.99 23.57
C PHE A 7 21.21 4.75 22.42
N TYR A 8 21.41 6.07 22.32
CA TYR A 8 20.80 6.87 21.26
C TYR A 8 21.37 6.55 19.87
N PHE A 9 22.64 6.17 19.77
CA PHE A 9 23.26 5.74 18.52
C PHE A 9 22.64 4.44 18.00
N ASP A 10 22.38 3.47 18.88
CA ASP A 10 21.77 2.18 18.53
C ASP A 10 20.30 2.31 18.13
N GLN A 11 19.59 3.33 18.64
CA GLN A 11 18.24 3.71 18.19
C GLN A 11 18.23 4.37 16.79
N GLY A 12 19.40 4.53 16.15
CA GLY A 12 19.51 5.04 14.78
C GLY A 12 19.39 6.56 14.65
N LEU A 13 19.36 7.29 15.76
CA LEU A 13 19.23 8.75 15.78
C LEU A 13 20.40 9.45 15.06
N THR A 14 20.12 10.59 14.42
CA THR A 14 21.13 11.44 13.77
C THR A 14 22.05 12.10 14.81
N GLN A 15 23.21 12.63 14.40
CA GLN A 15 24.15 13.22 15.36
C GLN A 15 23.54 14.47 16.01
N THR A 16 22.71 15.18 15.27
CA THR A 16 21.96 16.33 15.75
C THR A 16 20.90 15.91 16.77
N GLU A 17 20.15 14.85 16.48
CA GLU A 17 19.16 14.26 17.42
C GLU A 17 19.81 13.73 18.70
N ILE A 18 20.93 13.02 18.59
CA ILE A 18 21.68 12.53 19.76
C ILE A 18 22.15 13.71 20.62
N ALA A 19 22.68 14.78 20.01
CA ALA A 19 23.09 15.97 20.77
C ALA A 19 21.89 16.67 21.45
N LEU A 20 20.74 16.70 20.79
CA LEU A 20 19.51 17.26 21.33
C LEU A 20 18.99 16.43 22.51
N CYS A 21 18.92 15.11 22.37
CA CYS A 21 18.49 14.18 23.43
C CYS A 21 19.42 14.25 24.65
N LEU A 22 20.74 14.31 24.42
CA LEU A 22 21.70 14.48 25.50
C LEU A 22 21.49 15.81 26.23
N SER A 23 21.18 16.89 25.52
CA SER A 23 20.95 18.20 26.13
C SER A 23 19.61 18.31 26.86
N VAL A 24 18.53 17.77 26.29
CA VAL A 24 17.15 17.97 26.78
C VAL A 24 16.75 16.91 27.80
N ILE A 25 17.13 15.65 27.58
CA ILE A 25 16.67 14.50 28.37
C ILE A 25 17.68 14.17 29.48
N ASP A 26 18.96 14.10 29.12
CA ASP A 26 20.02 13.68 30.07
C ASP A 26 20.81 14.86 30.67
N ASN A 27 20.44 16.09 30.33
CA ASN A 27 21.06 17.33 30.82
C ASN A 27 22.59 17.43 30.60
N PHE A 28 23.08 16.81 29.52
CA PHE A 28 24.46 16.90 29.05
C PHE A 28 24.58 17.85 27.86
N HIS A 29 25.12 19.05 28.08
CA HIS A 29 25.36 20.02 27.01
C HIS A 29 26.65 19.71 26.24
N ILE A 30 26.53 19.23 25.01
CA ILE A 30 27.67 19.03 24.11
C ILE A 30 27.41 19.60 22.72
N SER A 31 28.48 20.11 22.10
CA SER A 31 28.43 20.47 20.69
C SER A 31 28.45 19.23 19.81
N VAL A 32 27.84 19.31 18.63
CA VAL A 32 27.88 18.22 17.62
C VAL A 32 29.33 17.85 17.25
N ARG A 33 30.25 18.82 17.28
CA ARG A 33 31.69 18.57 17.07
C ARG A 33 32.29 17.68 18.16
N HIS A 34 31.95 17.95 19.43
CA HIS A 34 32.38 17.11 20.54
C HIS A 34 31.73 15.72 20.46
N LEU A 35 30.44 15.64 20.15
CA LEU A 35 29.75 14.37 19.94
C LEU A 35 30.41 13.52 18.84
N ARG A 36 30.78 14.13 17.70
CA ARG A 36 31.50 13.42 16.63
C ARG A 36 32.81 12.81 17.12
N ARG A 37 33.57 13.55 17.93
CA ARG A 37 34.82 13.06 18.51
C ARG A 37 34.54 11.86 19.44
N ARG A 38 33.54 11.97 20.32
CA ARG A 38 33.13 10.87 21.21
C ARG A 38 32.65 9.63 20.45
N LEU A 39 31.88 9.81 19.38
CA LEU A 39 31.45 8.70 18.52
C LEU A 39 32.65 7.99 17.88
N SER A 40 33.66 8.74 17.41
CA SER A 40 34.91 8.14 16.90
C SER A 40 35.69 7.41 17.99
N ASP A 41 35.83 8.03 19.17
CA ASP A 41 36.53 7.43 20.33
C ASP A 41 35.85 6.13 20.78
N LEU A 42 34.51 6.07 20.71
CA LEU A 42 33.70 4.90 21.04
C LEU A 42 33.59 3.89 19.88
N GLN A 43 34.25 4.15 18.75
CA GLN A 43 34.16 3.36 17.50
C GLN A 43 32.74 3.17 16.97
N LEU A 44 31.83 4.10 17.29
CA LEU A 44 30.44 4.11 16.86
C LEU A 44 30.34 4.76 15.48
N TYR A 45 30.68 3.99 14.46
CA TYR A 45 30.58 4.41 13.07
C TYR A 45 29.27 3.95 12.47
N ARG A 46 28.52 4.85 11.83
CA ARG A 46 27.30 4.50 11.08
C ARG A 46 27.55 3.68 9.81
N ARG A 47 28.81 3.29 9.56
CA ARG A 47 29.11 2.28 8.54
C ARG A 47 28.47 0.98 9.00
N ARG A 48 27.24 0.78 8.51
CA ARG A 48 26.48 -0.46 8.65
C ARG A 48 27.39 -1.60 8.24
N GLN A 49 27.60 -2.57 9.13
CA GLN A 49 28.12 -3.87 8.72
C GLN A 49 27.06 -4.50 7.82
N TYR A 50 27.23 -4.31 6.52
CA TYR A 50 26.38 -4.94 5.53
C TYR A 50 26.66 -6.42 5.50
N SER A 51 25.61 -7.19 5.27
CA SER A 51 25.75 -8.61 4.98
C SER A 51 26.59 -8.78 3.71
N ASP A 52 27.32 -9.89 3.68
CA ASP A 52 28.13 -10.29 2.54
C ASP A 52 27.31 -10.25 1.23
N PRO A 53 27.79 -9.59 0.16
CA PRO A 53 27.06 -9.44 -1.09
C PRO A 53 26.64 -10.78 -1.71
N GLU A 54 27.49 -11.82 -1.65
CA GLU A 54 27.14 -13.13 -2.22
C GLU A 54 25.97 -13.77 -1.46
N ARG A 55 25.97 -13.65 -0.14
CA ARG A 55 24.84 -14.08 0.70
C ARG A 55 23.54 -13.32 0.39
N VAL A 56 23.63 -12.03 0.10
CA VAL A 56 22.46 -11.21 -0.28
C VAL A 56 21.93 -11.62 -1.65
N VAL A 57 22.82 -11.78 -2.64
CA VAL A 57 22.46 -12.16 -4.01
C VAL A 57 21.85 -13.55 -4.04
N SER A 58 22.47 -14.53 -3.37
CA SER A 58 21.96 -15.91 -3.30
C SER A 58 20.59 -15.97 -2.61
N PHE A 59 20.40 -15.23 -1.52
CA PHE A 59 19.09 -15.12 -0.88
C PHE A 59 18.06 -14.54 -1.86
N ILE A 60 18.31 -13.38 -2.46
CA ILE A 60 17.36 -12.74 -3.39
C ILE A 60 17.08 -13.65 -4.59
N ALA A 61 18.10 -14.27 -5.18
CA ALA A 61 17.95 -15.23 -6.28
C ALA A 61 17.03 -16.40 -5.90
N SER A 62 17.23 -17.02 -4.73
CA SER A 62 16.32 -18.07 -4.24
C SER A 62 14.88 -17.59 -4.06
N GLN A 63 14.68 -16.31 -3.71
CA GLN A 63 13.33 -15.75 -3.60
C GLN A 63 12.69 -15.53 -4.98
N LEU A 64 13.49 -15.24 -6.00
CA LEU A 64 13.03 -15.04 -7.39
C LEU A 64 12.68 -16.35 -8.10
N GLU A 65 13.11 -17.50 -7.60
CA GLU A 65 12.69 -18.82 -8.09
C GLU A 65 11.25 -19.19 -7.67
N GLY A 66 10.65 -18.42 -6.76
CA GLY A 66 9.29 -18.64 -6.26
C GLY A 66 8.47 -17.35 -6.17
N PRO A 67 7.51 -17.29 -5.23
CA PRO A 67 6.62 -16.12 -5.01
C PRO A 67 7.35 -14.78 -4.84
N GLY A 68 8.60 -14.81 -4.37
CA GLY A 68 9.41 -13.61 -4.21
C GLY A 68 9.73 -12.89 -5.52
N ARG A 69 9.54 -13.52 -6.68
CA ARG A 69 9.56 -12.86 -7.98
C ARG A 69 8.48 -11.80 -8.15
N LEU A 70 7.39 -11.88 -7.38
CA LEU A 70 6.34 -10.88 -7.43
C LEU A 70 6.66 -9.64 -6.58
N HIS A 71 7.55 -9.74 -5.61
CA HIS A 71 7.89 -8.65 -4.69
C HIS A 71 8.63 -7.48 -5.35
N GLY A 72 8.15 -6.25 -5.11
CA GLY A 72 8.97 -5.05 -5.37
C GLY A 72 10.13 -4.92 -4.38
N TYR A 73 11.13 -4.12 -4.73
CA TYR A 73 12.36 -3.96 -3.94
C TYR A 73 12.13 -3.56 -2.47
N ARG A 74 11.02 -2.88 -2.15
CA ARG A 74 10.64 -2.54 -0.76
C ARG A 74 10.22 -3.76 0.05
N MET A 75 9.42 -4.65 -0.55
CA MET A 75 9.02 -5.91 0.07
C MET A 75 10.20 -6.88 0.15
N MET A 76 11.00 -6.95 -0.92
CA MET A 76 12.23 -7.77 -0.92
C MET A 76 13.22 -7.28 0.15
N PHE A 77 13.35 -5.97 0.35
CA PHE A 77 14.12 -5.39 1.45
C PHE A 77 13.62 -5.82 2.82
N GLU A 78 12.32 -5.76 3.05
CA GLU A 78 11.73 -6.19 4.32
C GLU A 78 11.96 -7.68 4.56
N ARG A 79 11.80 -8.50 3.51
CA ARG A 79 12.05 -9.94 3.57
C ARG A 79 13.51 -10.26 3.89
N CYS A 80 14.46 -9.54 3.29
CA CYS A 80 15.88 -9.63 3.64
C CYS A 80 16.12 -9.28 5.12
N ARG A 81 15.50 -8.21 5.62
CA ARG A 81 15.63 -7.75 7.01
C ARG A 81 15.09 -8.80 8.00
N LEU A 82 13.92 -9.35 7.73
CA LEU A 82 13.31 -10.41 8.55
C LEU A 82 14.17 -11.69 8.60
N ASN A 83 14.96 -11.94 7.55
CA ASN A 83 15.90 -13.06 7.48
C ASN A 83 17.32 -12.70 7.97
N GLY A 84 17.45 -11.59 8.73
CA GLY A 84 18.68 -11.19 9.39
C GLY A 84 19.74 -10.57 8.47
N LEU A 85 19.39 -10.20 7.24
CA LEU A 85 20.31 -9.52 6.33
C LEU A 85 20.30 -8.00 6.59
N ARG A 86 21.50 -7.42 6.63
CA ARG A 86 21.73 -5.98 6.83
C ARG A 86 22.19 -5.37 5.51
N LEU A 87 21.37 -4.51 4.92
CA LEU A 87 21.62 -3.92 3.60
C LEU A 87 20.79 -2.65 3.43
N THR A 88 20.94 -1.95 2.31
CA THR A 88 20.11 -0.78 1.98
C THR A 88 19.01 -1.18 1.00
N ARG A 89 17.91 -0.40 0.97
CA ARG A 89 16.86 -0.56 -0.05
C ARG A 89 17.41 -0.41 -1.47
N GLU A 90 18.42 0.44 -1.66
CA GLU A 90 19.06 0.64 -2.95
C GLU A 90 19.85 -0.59 -3.39
N MET A 91 20.58 -1.23 -2.47
CA MET A 91 21.27 -2.50 -2.77
C MET A 91 20.29 -3.60 -3.20
N VAL A 92 19.11 -3.71 -2.57
CA VAL A 92 18.08 -4.65 -3.03
C VAL A 92 17.61 -4.31 -4.42
N ARG A 93 17.34 -3.02 -4.68
CA ARG A 93 16.89 -2.57 -6.00
C ARG A 93 17.92 -2.89 -7.08
N GLU A 94 19.20 -2.61 -6.83
CA GLU A 94 20.31 -2.89 -7.75
C GLU A 94 20.47 -4.39 -7.98
N VAL A 95 20.50 -5.20 -6.91
CA VAL A 95 20.62 -6.66 -7.02
C VAL A 95 19.43 -7.25 -7.76
N GLN A 96 18.21 -6.85 -7.40
CA GLN A 96 17.00 -7.35 -8.04
C GLN A 96 16.89 -6.92 -9.51
N LEU A 97 17.35 -5.72 -9.87
CA LEU A 97 17.46 -5.25 -11.25
C LEU A 97 18.53 -6.03 -12.03
N SER A 98 19.64 -6.39 -11.40
CA SER A 98 20.69 -7.19 -12.05
C SER A 98 20.28 -8.65 -12.28
N LEU A 99 19.50 -9.23 -11.36
CA LEU A 99 19.07 -10.63 -11.42
C LEU A 99 17.84 -10.82 -12.31
N ASP A 100 16.94 -9.84 -12.35
CA ASP A 100 15.66 -9.93 -13.05
C ASP A 100 15.24 -8.55 -13.62
N PRO A 101 15.97 -8.04 -14.63
CA PRO A 101 15.69 -6.72 -15.19
C PRO A 101 14.32 -6.65 -15.86
N LEU A 102 13.91 -7.73 -16.54
CA LEU A 102 12.59 -7.84 -17.17
C LEU A 102 11.49 -7.82 -16.10
N GLY A 103 11.60 -8.64 -15.05
CA GLY A 103 10.61 -8.64 -13.99
C GLY A 103 10.59 -7.34 -13.18
N VAL A 104 11.68 -6.57 -13.08
CA VAL A 104 11.65 -5.23 -12.45
C VAL A 104 10.82 -4.25 -13.27
N GLU A 105 10.95 -4.26 -14.60
CA GLU A 105 10.14 -3.43 -15.49
C GLU A 105 8.67 -3.85 -15.48
N GLU A 106 8.39 -5.16 -15.51
CA GLU A 106 7.03 -5.69 -15.37
C GLU A 106 6.38 -5.26 -14.05
N ARG A 107 7.14 -5.15 -12.94
CA ARG A 107 6.64 -4.81 -11.58
C ARG A 107 6.04 -3.41 -11.41
N ARG A 108 6.19 -2.50 -12.39
CA ARG A 108 5.67 -1.13 -12.31
C ARG A 108 4.17 -1.05 -12.64
N GLY A 109 3.31 -1.14 -11.63
CA GLY A 109 1.90 -0.65 -11.63
C GLY A 109 0.89 -1.29 -12.60
N ARG A 110 1.34 -1.92 -13.68
CA ARG A 110 0.53 -2.59 -14.71
C ARG A 110 0.40 -4.08 -14.49
N ARG A 111 1.21 -4.64 -13.60
CA ARG A 111 1.43 -6.07 -13.46
C ARG A 111 0.24 -6.88 -12.98
N LEU A 112 -0.54 -6.35 -12.04
CA LEU A 112 -1.78 -7.03 -11.64
C LEU A 112 -2.78 -7.05 -12.81
N GLN A 113 -2.88 -5.95 -13.56
CA GLN A 113 -3.75 -5.92 -14.73
C GLN A 113 -3.24 -6.82 -15.86
N GLU A 114 -1.93 -6.89 -16.08
CA GLU A 114 -1.33 -7.76 -17.09
C GLU A 114 -1.45 -9.23 -16.70
N PHE A 115 -1.16 -9.58 -15.45
CA PHE A 115 -1.33 -10.91 -14.89
C PHE A 115 -2.77 -11.42 -15.02
N LEU A 116 -3.76 -10.55 -14.79
CA LEU A 116 -5.18 -10.88 -14.97
C LEU A 116 -5.64 -10.91 -16.44
N ARG A 117 -4.83 -10.40 -17.38
CA ARG A 117 -5.12 -10.34 -18.83
C ARG A 117 -4.32 -11.33 -19.65
N GLU A 118 -3.37 -12.03 -19.05
CA GLU A 118 -2.60 -13.07 -19.70
C GLU A 118 -3.42 -14.37 -19.73
N ASP A 119 -3.55 -14.97 -20.91
CA ASP A 119 -4.27 -16.24 -21.06
C ASP A 119 -3.41 -17.46 -20.66
N SER A 120 -3.97 -18.67 -20.74
CA SER A 120 -3.25 -19.91 -20.45
C SER A 120 -2.11 -20.22 -21.44
N THR A 121 -2.05 -19.53 -22.57
CA THR A 121 -1.00 -19.67 -23.59
C THR A 121 0.16 -18.69 -23.39
N GLY A 122 0.04 -17.80 -22.40
CA GLY A 122 0.99 -16.71 -22.16
C GLY A 122 0.75 -15.48 -23.03
N THR A 123 -0.37 -15.41 -23.75
CA THR A 123 -0.71 -14.25 -24.57
C THR A 123 -1.33 -13.16 -23.72
N LEU A 124 -0.72 -11.96 -23.73
CA LEU A 124 -1.24 -10.80 -23.03
C LEU A 124 -2.30 -10.08 -23.88
N HIS A 125 -3.54 -10.02 -23.38
CA HIS A 125 -4.60 -9.26 -24.04
C HIS A 125 -4.44 -7.75 -23.82
N GLY A 126 -4.97 -6.98 -24.78
CA GLY A 126 -4.81 -5.53 -24.88
C GLY A 126 -5.26 -4.75 -23.63
N PRO A 127 -4.84 -3.48 -23.50
CA PRO A 127 -5.11 -2.69 -22.31
C PRO A 127 -6.61 -2.49 -22.08
N CYS A 128 -7.04 -2.66 -20.84
CA CYS A 128 -8.44 -2.44 -20.42
C CYS A 128 -8.73 -1.00 -19.98
N VAL A 129 -7.73 -0.12 -20.06
CA VAL A 129 -7.82 1.29 -19.66
C VAL A 129 -7.20 2.19 -20.72
N PHE A 130 -7.85 3.33 -20.99
CA PHE A 130 -7.27 4.39 -21.80
C PHE A 130 -6.30 5.21 -20.96
N GLN A 131 -5.08 5.41 -21.44
CA GLN A 131 -4.07 6.25 -20.79
C GLN A 131 -4.04 7.63 -21.43
N GLY A 132 -4.10 8.68 -20.60
CA GLY A 132 -4.04 10.07 -21.03
C GLY A 132 -3.96 11.01 -19.84
N THR A 133 -3.66 12.29 -20.09
CA THR A 133 -3.76 13.32 -19.05
C THR A 133 -5.23 13.49 -18.66
N SER A 134 -5.54 13.42 -17.37
CA SER A 134 -6.89 13.67 -16.84
C SER A 134 -6.94 15.07 -16.19
N PRO A 135 -7.07 16.16 -16.97
CA PRO A 135 -7.16 17.50 -16.41
C PRO A 135 -8.38 17.68 -15.49
N ALA A 136 -9.43 16.87 -15.67
CA ALA A 136 -10.64 16.90 -14.85
C ALA A 136 -10.42 16.45 -13.40
N ASN A 137 -9.45 15.55 -13.15
CA ASN A 137 -9.18 15.01 -11.81
C ASN A 137 -8.14 15.82 -11.03
N GLN A 138 -7.46 16.78 -11.67
CA GLN A 138 -6.37 17.55 -11.05
C GLN A 138 -6.79 18.24 -9.76
N ARG A 139 -8.02 18.75 -9.66
CA ARG A 139 -8.48 19.45 -8.46
C ARG A 139 -8.56 18.53 -7.23
N ILE A 140 -9.02 17.29 -7.41
CA ILE A 140 -9.17 16.31 -6.33
C ILE A 140 -7.79 15.77 -5.96
N GLU A 141 -6.97 15.45 -6.96
CA GLU A 141 -5.59 14.99 -6.75
C GLU A 141 -4.78 16.03 -5.97
N ASN A 142 -4.88 17.31 -6.35
CA ASN A 142 -4.17 18.39 -5.68
C ASN A 142 -4.63 18.58 -4.22
N TYR A 143 -5.93 18.48 -3.93
CA TYR A 143 -6.43 18.59 -2.54
C TYR A 143 -5.76 17.58 -1.59
N TRP A 144 -5.77 16.29 -1.97
CA TRP A 144 -5.15 15.25 -1.16
C TRP A 144 -3.63 15.42 -1.09
N MET A 145 -2.99 15.75 -2.22
CA MET A 145 -1.55 16.00 -2.25
C MET A 145 -1.15 17.14 -1.33
N ASP A 146 -1.90 18.23 -1.31
CA ASP A 146 -1.58 19.40 -0.50
C ASP A 146 -1.79 19.12 0.99
N MET A 147 -2.87 18.42 1.35
CA MET A 147 -3.13 17.98 2.72
C MET A 147 -2.00 17.06 3.26
N PHE A 148 -1.57 16.06 2.48
CA PHE A 148 -0.48 15.18 2.91
C PHE A 148 0.89 15.88 2.92
N LYS A 149 1.13 16.84 2.03
CA LYS A 149 2.35 17.68 2.09
C LYS A 149 2.38 18.55 3.33
N GLU A 150 1.24 19.10 3.74
CA GLU A 150 1.12 19.88 4.96
C GLU A 150 1.48 19.03 6.19
N LEU A 151 0.87 17.84 6.32
CA LEU A 151 1.20 16.88 7.39
C LEU A 151 2.69 16.47 7.38
N GLN A 152 3.28 16.32 6.19
CA GLN A 152 4.71 16.04 6.08
C GLN A 152 5.57 17.23 6.53
N SER A 153 5.13 18.47 6.25
CA SER A 153 5.85 19.68 6.62
C SER A 153 5.85 19.95 8.13
N THR A 154 4.78 19.55 8.84
CA THR A 154 4.68 19.65 10.30
C THR A 154 5.42 18.52 11.03
N GLY A 155 5.78 17.45 10.30
CA GLY A 155 6.45 16.27 10.85
C GLY A 155 5.49 15.19 11.35
N ASP A 156 4.19 15.36 11.13
CA ASP A 156 3.14 14.42 11.55
C ASP A 156 2.93 13.28 10.54
N PHE A 157 3.64 13.30 9.40
CA PHE A 157 3.55 12.27 8.37
C PHE A 157 4.91 11.96 7.74
N THR A 158 5.38 10.74 7.97
CA THR A 158 6.62 10.18 7.42
C THR A 158 6.39 9.18 6.28
N GLY A 159 5.15 8.70 6.13
CA GLY A 159 4.73 7.67 5.18
C GLY A 159 5.15 6.25 5.61
N ASP A 160 5.38 6.04 6.91
CA ASP A 160 5.75 4.75 7.47
C ASP A 160 4.54 3.78 7.54
N ALA A 161 4.68 2.67 8.27
CA ALA A 161 3.58 1.72 8.41
C ALA A 161 2.44 2.26 9.27
N THR A 162 2.77 2.99 10.33
CA THR A 162 1.84 3.63 11.27
C THR A 162 0.96 4.64 10.54
N ASP A 163 1.58 5.52 9.78
CA ASP A 163 0.90 6.56 8.99
C ASP A 163 -0.10 5.95 8.00
N LYS A 164 0.26 4.84 7.37
CA LYS A 164 -0.65 4.12 6.46
C LYS A 164 -1.81 3.48 7.20
N CYS A 165 -1.58 2.92 8.38
CA CYS A 165 -2.64 2.38 9.22
C CYS A 165 -3.61 3.47 9.68
N LEU A 166 -3.11 4.65 10.07
CA LEU A 166 -3.93 5.81 10.42
C LEU A 166 -4.75 6.33 9.23
N ILE A 167 -4.14 6.49 8.05
CA ILE A 167 -4.88 6.89 6.85
C ILE A 167 -6.00 5.91 6.56
N ARG A 168 -5.72 4.60 6.64
CA ARG A 168 -6.74 3.58 6.41
C ARG A 168 -7.85 3.67 7.45
N PHE A 169 -7.51 3.75 8.73
CA PHE A 169 -8.46 3.89 9.83
C PHE A 169 -9.39 5.09 9.62
N CYS A 170 -8.84 6.25 9.25
CA CYS A 170 -9.61 7.48 9.10
C CYS A 170 -10.44 7.55 7.81
N PHE A 171 -9.90 7.07 6.69
CA PHE A 171 -10.46 7.36 5.36
C PHE A 171 -10.94 6.13 4.59
N LEU A 172 -10.51 4.90 4.90
CA LEU A 172 -10.78 3.76 4.02
C LEU A 172 -12.29 3.49 3.88
N SER A 173 -13.02 3.57 4.97
CA SER A 173 -14.47 3.38 4.97
C SER A 173 -15.22 4.49 4.25
N LEU A 174 -14.84 5.75 4.48
CA LEU A 174 -15.38 6.89 3.72
C LEU A 174 -15.15 6.72 2.21
N ILE A 175 -13.92 6.35 1.83
CA ILE A 175 -13.56 6.08 0.44
C ILE A 175 -14.41 4.94 -0.12
N GLN A 176 -14.63 3.88 0.67
CA GLN A 176 -15.43 2.74 0.25
C GLN A 176 -16.90 3.11 0.03
N ASP A 177 -17.51 3.90 0.93
CA ASP A 177 -18.90 4.36 0.80
C ASP A 177 -19.10 5.23 -0.44
N GLU A 178 -18.14 6.12 -0.72
CA GLU A 178 -18.14 6.94 -1.93
C GLU A 178 -17.98 6.08 -3.19
N LEU A 179 -17.09 5.09 -3.17
CA LEU A 179 -16.92 4.14 -4.27
C LEU A 179 -18.20 3.33 -4.52
N ASP A 180 -18.83 2.81 -3.47
CA ASP A 180 -20.06 2.03 -3.55
C ASP A 180 -21.21 2.90 -4.11
N THR A 181 -21.26 4.18 -3.71
CA THR A 181 -22.20 5.18 -4.25
C THR A 181 -21.96 5.43 -5.74
N VAL A 182 -20.70 5.65 -6.15
CA VAL A 182 -20.34 5.86 -7.55
C VAL A 182 -20.68 4.63 -8.40
N VAL A 183 -20.36 3.42 -7.92
CA VAL A 183 -20.71 2.16 -8.59
C VAL A 183 -22.23 2.07 -8.76
N ASN A 184 -23.00 2.37 -7.72
CA ASN A 184 -24.46 2.34 -7.80
C ASN A 184 -25.01 3.36 -8.80
N MET A 185 -24.52 4.60 -8.76
CA MET A 185 -24.90 5.65 -9.72
C MET A 185 -24.54 5.27 -11.15
N TRP A 186 -23.32 4.78 -11.37
CA TRP A 186 -22.82 4.38 -12.67
C TRP A 186 -23.60 3.17 -13.23
N ASN A 187 -23.89 2.17 -12.41
CA ASN A 187 -24.62 0.99 -12.87
C ASN A 187 -26.08 1.31 -13.24
N ASN A 188 -26.69 2.27 -12.55
CA ASN A 188 -28.11 2.59 -12.72
C ASN A 188 -28.40 3.75 -13.69
N HIS A 189 -27.42 4.61 -13.98
CA HIS A 189 -27.64 5.70 -14.94
C HIS A 189 -27.92 5.14 -16.34
N ARG A 190 -28.66 5.91 -17.14
CA ARG A 190 -28.97 5.54 -18.51
C ARG A 190 -28.13 6.37 -19.47
N ILE A 191 -27.24 5.71 -20.19
CA ILE A 191 -26.48 6.29 -21.31
C ILE A 191 -27.48 6.55 -22.45
N ARG A 192 -27.57 7.82 -22.87
CA ARG A 192 -28.44 8.23 -23.97
C ARG A 192 -27.82 7.87 -25.30
N ARG A 193 -28.67 7.59 -26.30
CA ARG A 193 -28.25 7.50 -27.70
C ARG A 193 -27.72 8.86 -28.16
N SER A 194 -26.55 8.87 -28.77
CA SER A 194 -26.03 10.04 -29.50
C SER A 194 -26.34 9.87 -30.99
N ASN A 195 -26.84 10.92 -31.63
CA ASN A 195 -27.13 10.87 -33.06
C ASN A 195 -25.82 10.85 -33.86
N GLY A 196 -25.72 9.90 -34.80
CA GLY A 196 -24.56 9.79 -35.70
C GLY A 196 -23.37 9.03 -35.14
N CYS A 197 -23.47 8.42 -33.95
CA CYS A 197 -22.44 7.57 -33.39
C CYS A 197 -23.06 6.22 -33.01
N ASP A 198 -22.51 5.12 -33.55
CA ASP A 198 -22.96 3.75 -33.27
C ASP A 198 -22.40 3.24 -31.92
N LEU A 199 -22.51 4.10 -30.90
CA LEU A 199 -22.08 3.80 -29.54
C LEU A 199 -23.20 3.10 -28.79
N GLN A 200 -22.80 2.14 -27.95
CA GLN A 200 -23.73 1.39 -27.11
C GLN A 200 -24.44 2.32 -26.12
N HIS A 201 -25.77 2.21 -26.06
CA HIS A 201 -26.65 2.97 -25.17
C HIS A 201 -27.42 2.00 -24.27
N GLY A 202 -27.83 2.46 -23.09
CA GLY A 202 -28.52 1.58 -22.15
C GLY A 202 -28.18 1.89 -20.71
N LYS A 203 -28.56 0.97 -19.82
CA LYS A 203 -28.11 1.01 -18.42
C LYS A 203 -26.87 0.11 -18.32
N PRO A 204 -25.72 0.58 -17.82
CA PRO A 204 -24.51 -0.23 -17.73
C PRO A 204 -24.72 -1.57 -17.01
N PHE A 205 -25.52 -1.58 -15.94
CA PHE A 205 -25.88 -2.83 -15.26
C PHE A 205 -26.53 -3.86 -16.19
N LEU A 206 -27.47 -3.44 -17.03
CA LEU A 206 -28.15 -4.34 -17.97
C LEU A 206 -27.25 -4.69 -19.15
N MET A 207 -26.44 -3.75 -19.63
CA MET A 207 -25.48 -4.00 -20.71
C MET A 207 -24.44 -5.05 -20.31
N TYR A 208 -24.02 -5.05 -19.04
CA TYR A 208 -23.09 -6.02 -18.48
C TYR A 208 -23.73 -7.39 -18.25
N ASN A 209 -24.90 -7.45 -17.58
CA ASN A 209 -25.50 -8.73 -17.17
C ASN A 209 -26.39 -9.38 -18.25
N LEU A 210 -26.91 -8.61 -19.21
CA LEU A 210 -27.86 -9.04 -20.24
C LEU A 210 -27.54 -8.39 -21.60
N PRO A 211 -26.34 -8.63 -22.16
CA PRO A 211 -25.89 -7.98 -23.40
C PRO A 211 -26.81 -8.29 -24.61
N GLU A 212 -27.53 -9.40 -24.60
CA GLU A 212 -28.44 -9.82 -25.68
C GLU A 212 -29.60 -8.83 -25.87
N LEU A 213 -30.04 -8.14 -24.80
CA LEU A 213 -31.05 -7.07 -24.88
C LEU A 213 -30.61 -5.90 -25.77
N TYR A 214 -29.31 -5.75 -25.98
CA TYR A 214 -28.69 -4.69 -26.75
C TYR A 214 -28.09 -5.20 -28.07
N GLN A 215 -28.47 -6.41 -28.52
CA GLN A 215 -27.89 -7.06 -29.70
C GLN A 215 -26.36 -7.20 -29.60
N SER A 216 -25.88 -7.32 -28.36
CA SER A 216 -24.48 -7.51 -28.03
C SER A 216 -24.27 -8.92 -27.47
N LYS A 217 -23.03 -9.22 -27.10
CA LYS A 217 -22.63 -10.49 -26.48
C LYS A 217 -21.74 -10.22 -25.28
N ASP A 218 -21.47 -11.25 -24.51
CA ASP A 218 -20.48 -11.16 -23.44
C ASP A 218 -19.06 -11.02 -24.04
N TYR A 219 -18.30 -10.06 -23.50
CA TYR A 219 -16.90 -9.78 -23.84
C TYR A 219 -15.98 -9.95 -22.63
N LEU A 220 -16.47 -10.50 -21.52
CA LEU A 220 -15.66 -10.78 -20.34
C LEU A 220 -14.55 -11.80 -20.69
N ASN A 221 -13.34 -11.49 -20.23
CA ASN A 221 -12.25 -12.43 -20.24
C ASN A 221 -12.24 -13.17 -18.88
N PRO A 222 -12.50 -14.48 -18.84
CA PRO A 222 -12.49 -15.23 -17.59
C PRO A 222 -11.07 -15.21 -17.00
N VAL A 223 -10.98 -14.90 -15.71
CA VAL A 223 -9.71 -14.98 -14.98
C VAL A 223 -9.48 -16.43 -14.57
N ASP A 224 -8.27 -16.91 -14.83
CA ASP A 224 -7.81 -18.24 -14.43
C ASP A 224 -7.83 -18.41 -12.90
N ALA A 225 -8.38 -19.53 -12.43
CA ALA A 225 -8.50 -19.83 -11.01
C ALA A 225 -7.12 -19.97 -10.33
N GLU A 226 -6.15 -20.58 -11.02
CA GLU A 226 -4.78 -20.71 -10.50
C GLU A 226 -4.14 -19.34 -10.25
N ARG A 227 -4.45 -18.36 -11.12
CA ARG A 227 -3.99 -16.98 -10.96
C ARG A 227 -4.65 -16.28 -9.77
N LEU A 228 -5.94 -16.52 -9.53
CA LEU A 228 -6.62 -16.01 -8.35
C LEU A 228 -6.05 -16.61 -7.06
N ASP A 229 -5.71 -17.89 -7.08
CA ASP A 229 -5.09 -18.57 -5.94
C ASP A 229 -3.72 -17.97 -5.60
N VAL A 230 -2.91 -17.63 -6.60
CA VAL A 230 -1.64 -16.90 -6.39
C VAL A 230 -1.90 -15.55 -5.72
N ILE A 231 -2.86 -14.76 -6.20
CA ILE A 231 -3.18 -13.45 -5.62
C ILE A 231 -3.60 -13.58 -4.16
N ASN A 232 -4.45 -14.56 -3.85
CA ASN A 232 -4.95 -14.81 -2.51
C ASN A 232 -3.86 -15.32 -1.57
N HIS A 233 -3.09 -16.32 -2.01
CA HIS A 233 -2.04 -16.94 -1.19
C HIS A 233 -0.90 -15.97 -0.89
N GLU A 234 -0.54 -15.12 -1.86
CA GLU A 234 0.52 -14.13 -1.70
C GLU A 234 0.04 -12.82 -1.05
N ASN A 235 -1.26 -12.71 -0.73
CA ASN A 235 -1.87 -11.51 -0.15
C ASN A 235 -1.51 -10.23 -0.96
N VAL A 236 -1.52 -10.35 -2.29
CA VAL A 236 -1.13 -9.27 -3.21
C VAL A 236 -2.10 -8.09 -3.11
N CYS A 237 -3.37 -8.38 -2.86
CA CYS A 237 -4.44 -7.41 -2.70
C CYS A 237 -4.93 -7.39 -1.26
N LEU A 238 -5.22 -6.20 -0.74
CA LEU A 238 -5.98 -6.05 0.48
C LEU A 238 -7.46 -6.27 0.14
N TRP A 239 -8.03 -7.33 0.67
CA TRP A 239 -9.45 -7.60 0.53
C TRP A 239 -10.26 -6.70 1.47
N LYS A 240 -11.45 -6.29 1.02
CA LYS A 240 -12.40 -5.58 1.87
C LYS A 240 -12.68 -6.43 3.10
N SER A 241 -12.45 -5.86 4.27
CA SER A 241 -12.74 -6.46 5.56
C SER A 241 -13.53 -5.45 6.40
N ASP A 242 -14.20 -5.94 7.43
CA ASP A 242 -14.96 -5.07 8.36
C ASP A 242 -14.04 -4.13 9.16
N ILE A 243 -12.72 -4.37 9.11
CA ILE A 243 -11.71 -3.61 9.83
C ILE A 243 -10.89 -2.84 8.80
N PRO A 244 -10.76 -1.51 8.94
CA PRO A 244 -10.10 -0.69 7.93
C PRO A 244 -8.57 -0.88 7.91
N CYS A 245 -7.99 -1.34 9.02
CA CYS A 245 -6.55 -1.51 9.19
C CYS A 245 -6.24 -2.80 9.96
N ASP A 246 -4.99 -2.95 10.38
CA ASP A 246 -4.57 -4.06 11.24
C ASP A 246 -5.41 -4.09 12.53
N ARG A 247 -5.73 -5.30 13.03
CA ARG A 247 -6.66 -5.47 14.15
C ARG A 247 -6.14 -4.81 15.43
N ASP A 248 -4.89 -5.07 15.78
CA ASP A 248 -4.28 -4.55 17.00
C ASP A 248 -4.19 -3.02 16.92
N PHE A 249 -3.90 -2.51 15.71
CA PHE A 249 -3.88 -1.08 15.46
C PHE A 249 -5.26 -0.43 15.56
N TYR A 250 -6.29 -1.07 15.02
CA TYR A 250 -7.68 -0.62 15.13
C TYR A 250 -8.11 -0.53 16.60
N ASP A 251 -7.90 -1.61 17.36
CA ASP A 251 -8.28 -1.66 18.77
C ASP A 251 -7.53 -0.58 19.58
N LEU A 252 -6.24 -0.34 19.29
CA LEU A 252 -5.48 0.78 19.88
C LEU A 252 -6.07 2.14 19.54
N CYS A 253 -6.44 2.38 18.27
CA CYS A 253 -7.08 3.63 17.86
C CYS A 253 -8.40 3.86 18.59
N ILE A 254 -9.24 2.82 18.73
CA ILE A 254 -10.51 2.92 19.46
C ILE A 254 -10.26 3.30 20.93
N LEU A 255 -9.31 2.65 21.60
CA LEU A 255 -8.95 2.98 22.99
C LEU A 255 -8.50 4.44 23.13
N VAL A 256 -7.62 4.91 22.23
CA VAL A 256 -7.17 6.32 22.23
C VAL A 256 -8.33 7.28 21.99
N MET A 257 -9.26 6.94 21.11
CA MET A 257 -10.45 7.74 20.87
C MET A 257 -11.34 7.82 22.11
N GLU A 258 -11.59 6.70 22.78
CA GLU A 258 -12.35 6.64 24.03
C GLU A 258 -11.72 7.51 25.13
N GLU A 259 -10.40 7.40 25.33
CA GLU A 259 -9.65 8.22 26.30
C GLU A 259 -9.78 9.73 26.03
N ASN A 260 -9.88 10.11 24.75
CA ASN A 260 -10.01 11.50 24.31
C ASN A 260 -11.46 11.95 24.10
N ASN A 261 -12.46 11.13 24.46
CA ASN A 261 -13.88 11.38 24.23
C ASN A 261 -14.23 11.65 22.75
N LEU A 262 -13.48 11.03 21.84
CA LEU A 262 -13.73 11.07 20.41
C LEU A 262 -14.59 9.86 20.02
N GLN A 263 -15.56 10.08 19.14
CA GLN A 263 -16.34 8.99 18.55
C GLN A 263 -15.67 8.56 17.26
N PRO A 264 -15.56 7.24 16.98
CA PRO A 264 -15.22 6.74 15.67
C PRO A 264 -16.12 7.44 14.64
N SER A 265 -15.57 7.85 13.51
CA SER A 265 -16.43 8.36 12.43
C SER A 265 -17.47 7.28 12.11
N ALA A 266 -18.68 7.65 11.68
CA ALA A 266 -19.73 6.68 11.33
C ALA A 266 -19.25 5.61 10.33
N ALA A 267 -18.18 5.90 9.60
CA ALA A 267 -17.51 5.01 8.66
C ALA A 267 -16.58 3.98 9.35
N ALA A 268 -16.05 4.24 10.56
CA ALA A 268 -15.19 3.32 11.31
C ALA A 268 -15.98 2.37 12.25
N THR A 269 -17.30 2.54 12.35
CA THR A 269 -18.17 1.70 13.18
C THR A 269 -18.52 0.41 12.45
N LEU A 270 -18.30 -0.72 13.10
CA LEU A 270 -18.76 -2.04 12.65
C LEU A 270 -20.25 -2.00 12.30
N SER A 271 -20.63 -2.23 11.04
CA SER A 271 -22.00 -2.60 10.69
C SER A 271 -22.23 -4.07 11.09
N GLY A 272 -22.24 -4.30 12.40
CA GLY A 272 -22.34 -5.64 12.98
C GLY A 272 -23.37 -5.65 14.08
N THR A 273 -24.65 -5.51 13.74
CA THR A 273 -25.81 -6.09 14.44
C THR A 273 -27.07 -5.66 13.70
N GLU A 274 -27.57 -6.56 12.84
CA GLU A 274 -29.01 -6.78 12.51
C GLU A 274 -29.14 -7.40 11.12
N THR A 275 -29.03 -8.73 11.04
CA THR A 275 -29.85 -9.52 10.11
C THR A 275 -29.83 -10.98 10.55
N LEU A 276 -30.50 -11.25 11.68
CA LEU A 276 -31.12 -12.54 11.91
C LEU A 276 -32.64 -12.33 11.87
N GLN A 277 -33.30 -13.24 11.16
CA GLN A 277 -34.75 -13.35 10.93
C GLN A 277 -35.34 -12.51 9.79
N LYS A 278 -35.48 -13.15 8.62
CA LYS A 278 -36.75 -13.30 7.90
C LYS A 278 -36.58 -14.18 6.67
N HIS A 279 -36.59 -15.50 6.87
CA HIS A 279 -37.07 -16.45 5.85
C HIS A 279 -37.69 -17.64 6.55
N SER A 280 -38.96 -17.51 6.92
CA SER A 280 -39.89 -18.61 7.22
C SER A 280 -41.30 -18.06 7.40
N THR A 281 -41.95 -17.57 6.34
CA THR A 281 -43.41 -17.70 6.15
C THR A 281 -43.85 -17.17 4.80
N THR A 282 -44.28 -18.09 3.93
CA THR A 282 -45.43 -18.02 3.00
C THR A 282 -45.51 -19.44 2.38
N GLY A 283 -46.58 -20.21 2.52
CA GLY A 283 -47.98 -19.81 2.58
C GLY A 283 -48.46 -19.53 1.17
#